data_AF-A0A958U9C9-F1
#
_entry.id   AF-A0A958U9C9-F1
#
_cell.length_a   1.000
_cell.length_b   1.000
_cell.length_c   1.000
_cell.angle_alpha   90.00
_cell.angle_beta   90.00
_cell.angle_gamma   90.00
#
_symmetry.space_group_name_H-M   'P 1'
#
loop_
_entity.id
_entity.type
_entity.pdbx_description
1 polymer ?
#
loop_
_entity_poly.entity_id
_entity_poly.type
_entity_poly.pdbx_seq_one_letter_code
_entity_poly.pdbx_strand_id
1 'polypeptide(L)' 'IANPLATVLSAAMMFETAFGLKEEAEAIRTVVDKSLAEGIVTEDLSGKAKAYKTSEVGDWLAAHI' A
#
# COMPACT_ATOMS: atom_id res chain seq x y z
N ILE A 1 -5.33 -15.05 2.47
CA ILE A 1 -4.98 -14.09 1.39
C ILE A 1 -3.76 -13.29 1.87
N ALA A 2 -2.85 -12.87 0.99
CA ALA A 2 -1.65 -12.14 1.40
C ALA A 2 -1.87 -10.61 1.36
N ASN A 3 -1.39 -9.89 2.37
CA ASN A 3 -1.43 -8.43 2.41
C ASN A 3 -0.23 -7.81 1.66
N PRO A 4 -0.43 -7.01 0.60
CA PRO A 4 0.67 -6.42 -0.16
C PRO A 4 1.29 -5.19 0.51
N LEU A 5 0.61 -4.56 1.49
CA LEU A 5 1.00 -3.24 2.03
C LEU A 5 2.40 -3.24 2.64
N ALA A 6 2.78 -4.31 3.35
CA ALA A 6 4.11 -4.42 3.96
C ALA A 6 5.23 -4.46 2.90
N THR A 7 5.02 -5.21 1.81
CA THR A 7 5.98 -5.29 0.71
C THR A 7 6.08 -3.97 -0.05
N VAL A 8 4.94 -3.28 -0.26
CA VAL A 8 4.90 -1.94 -0.88
C VAL A 8 5.64 -0.91 -0.02
N LEU A 9 5.44 -0.89 1.30
CA LEU A 9 6.20 -0.02 2.21
C LEU A 9 7.69 -0.35 2.23
N SER A 10 8.05 -1.63 2.09
CA SER A 10 9.47 -2.04 1.95
C SER A 10 10.08 -1.48 0.65
N ALA A 11 9.32 -1.41 -0.44
CA ALA A 11 9.74 -0.74 -1.66
C ALA A 11 9.88 0.79 -1.47
N ALA A 12 8.98 1.44 -0.74
CA ALA A 12 9.12 2.85 -0.38
C ALA A 12 10.40 3.11 0.44
N MET A 13 10.71 2.25 1.42
CA MET A 13 11.98 2.32 2.16
C MET A 13 13.19 2.14 1.24
N MET A 14 13.13 1.24 0.25
CA MET A 14 14.20 1.08 -0.74
C MET A 14 14.37 2.36 -1.58
N PHE A 15 13.28 2.98 -2.03
CA PHE A 15 13.34 4.23 -2.81
C PHE A 15 14.04 5.34 -2.01
N GLU A 16 13.65 5.50 -0.75
CA GLU A 16 14.24 6.50 0.14
C GLU A 16 15.70 6.21 0.47
N THR A 17 16.02 4.98 0.89
CA THR A 17 17.31 4.66 1.50
C THR A 17 18.38 4.20 0.49
N ALA A 18 17.99 3.50 -0.57
CA ALA A 18 18.91 2.98 -1.58
C ALA A 18 19.06 3.92 -2.78
N PHE A 19 17.99 4.65 -3.14
CA PHE A 19 17.99 5.51 -4.35
C PHE A 19 17.91 7.01 -4.05
N GLY A 20 17.64 7.42 -2.81
CA GLY A 20 17.50 8.83 -2.44
C GLY A 20 16.22 9.49 -2.98
N LEU A 21 15.27 8.70 -3.47
CA LEU A 21 14.01 9.11 -4.08
C LEU A 21 12.95 9.36 -2.99
N LYS A 22 13.12 10.45 -2.26
CA LYS A 22 12.28 10.77 -1.09
C LYS A 22 10.85 11.16 -1.46
N GLU A 23 10.67 11.90 -2.55
CA GLU A 23 9.35 12.35 -2.99
C GLU A 23 8.50 11.16 -3.45
N GLU A 24 9.10 10.23 -4.20
CA GLU A 24 8.45 9.01 -4.65
C GLU A 24 8.16 8.06 -3.50
N ALA A 25 9.09 7.92 -2.54
CA ALA A 25 8.84 7.14 -1.33
C ALA A 25 7.66 7.69 -0.52
N GLU A 26 7.55 9.02 -0.41
CA GLU A 26 6.46 9.68 0.29
C GLU A 26 5.12 9.55 -0.45
N ALA A 27 5.13 9.60 -1.80
CA ALA A 27 3.94 9.33 -2.60
C ALA A 27 3.40 7.92 -2.35
N ILE A 28 4.28 6.91 -2.31
CA ILE A 28 3.91 5.53 -2.00
C ILE A 28 3.30 5.42 -0.59
N ARG A 29 3.94 6.04 0.42
CA ARG A 29 3.44 6.04 1.81
C ARG A 29 2.05 6.68 1.91
N THR A 30 1.89 7.84 1.28
CA THR A 30 0.62 8.58 1.25
C THR A 30 -0.51 7.73 0.66
N VAL A 31 -0.24 7.01 -0.43
CA VAL A 31 -1.24 6.12 -1.04
C VAL A 31 -1.59 4.92 -0.18
N VAL A 32 -0.60 4.34 0.53
CA VAL A 32 -0.85 3.25 1.48
C VAL A 32 -1.72 3.74 2.64
N ASP A 33 -1.43 4.92 3.18
CA ASP A 33 -2.23 5.53 4.25
C ASP A 33 -3.67 5.83 3.78
N LYS A 34 -3.82 6.29 2.53
CA LYS A 34 -5.13 6.48 1.91
C LYS A 34 -5.90 5.16 1.77
N SER A 35 -5.22 4.09 1.35
CA SER A 35 -5.80 2.74 1.26
C SER A 35 -6.33 2.25 2.60
N LEU A 36 -5.57 2.48 3.68
CA LEU A 36 -5.97 2.15 5.05
C LEU A 36 -7.18 2.99 5.49
N ALA A 37 -7.18 4.30 5.22
CA ALA A 37 -8.26 5.22 5.59
C ALA A 37 -9.58 4.91 4.85
N GLU A 38 -9.51 4.49 3.58
CA GLU A 38 -10.67 4.12 2.77
C GLU A 38 -11.11 2.65 2.97
N GLY A 39 -10.38 1.88 3.78
CA GLY A 39 -10.68 0.47 4.03
C GLY A 39 -10.44 -0.43 2.80
N ILE A 40 -9.60 -0.01 1.86
CA ILE A 40 -9.14 -0.82 0.73
C ILE A 40 -8.01 -1.73 1.22
N VAL A 41 -8.38 -2.80 1.92
CA VAL A 41 -7.42 -3.69 2.59
C VAL A 41 -7.80 -5.16 2.44
N THR A 42 -6.82 -6.04 2.67
CA THR A 42 -7.01 -7.51 2.67
C THR A 42 -7.67 -8.02 3.95
N GLU A 43 -8.07 -9.30 3.95
CA GLU A 43 -8.87 -9.92 5.02
C GLU A 43 -8.26 -9.82 6.43
N ASP A 44 -6.93 -9.74 6.51
CA ASP A 44 -6.17 -9.61 7.76
C ASP A 44 -6.35 -8.24 8.43
N LEU A 45 -6.74 -7.22 7.66
CA LEU A 45 -6.95 -5.85 8.14
C LEU A 45 -8.41 -5.39 8.05
N SER A 46 -9.26 -6.04 7.26
CA SER A 46 -10.63 -5.59 7.02
C SER A 46 -11.57 -5.81 8.21
N GLY A 47 -11.22 -6.69 9.16
CA GLY A 47 -12.08 -7.05 10.28
C GLY A 47 -13.42 -7.61 9.81
N LYS A 48 -14.53 -6.90 10.08
CA LYS A 48 -15.89 -7.26 9.59
C LYS A 48 -16.32 -6.52 8.32
N ALA A 49 -15.50 -5.59 7.83
CA ALA A 49 -15.76 -4.86 6.60
C ALA A 49 -15.43 -5.72 5.38
N LYS A 50 -15.73 -5.19 4.18
CA LYS A 50 -15.37 -5.82 2.92
C LYS A 50 -13.85 -5.99 2.82
N ALA A 51 -13.40 -7.21 2.54
CA ALA A 51 -12.01 -7.52 2.22
C ALA A 51 -11.79 -7.51 0.71
N TYR A 52 -10.60 -7.10 0.29
CA TYR A 52 -10.14 -7.15 -1.09
C TYR A 52 -9.04 -8.22 -1.26
N LYS A 53 -8.85 -8.72 -2.48
CA LYS A 53 -7.72 -9.60 -2.80
C LYS A 53 -6.42 -8.81 -2.87
N THR A 54 -5.30 -9.51 -2.75
CA THR A 54 -3.95 -8.95 -2.90
C THR A 54 -3.79 -8.14 -4.19
N SER A 55 -4.29 -8.66 -5.32
CA SER A 55 -4.22 -7.97 -6.61
C SER A 55 -5.09 -6.72 -6.64
N GLU A 56 -6.30 -6.76 -6.08
CA GLU A 56 -7.22 -5.61 -6.06
C GLU A 56 -6.65 -4.45 -5.23
N VAL A 57 -6.04 -4.75 -4.08
CA VAL A 57 -5.35 -3.72 -3.28
C VAL A 57 -4.14 -3.18 -4.05
N GLY A 58 -3.32 -4.04 -4.65
CA GLY A 58 -2.16 -3.61 -5.45
C GLY A 58 -2.53 -2.74 -6.64
N ASP A 59 -3.53 -3.14 -7.41
CA ASP A 59 -4.06 -2.39 -8.57
C ASP A 59 -4.61 -1.03 -8.13
N TRP A 60 -5.31 -1.00 -6.99
CA TRP A 60 -5.83 0.25 -6.43
C TRP A 60 -4.70 1.19 -6.04
N LEU A 61 -3.66 0.73 -5.33
CA LEU A 61 -2.51 1.56 -4.95
C LEU A 61 -1.83 2.15 -6.19
N ALA A 62 -1.56 1.32 -7.21
CA ALA A 62 -0.89 1.74 -8.44
C ALA A 62 -1.69 2.79 -9.24
N ALA A 63 -3.03 2.73 -9.19
CA ALA A 63 -3.90 3.69 -9.87
C ALA A 63 -4.05 5.04 -9.15
N HIS A 64 -3.57 5.17 -7.90
CA HIS A 64 -3.78 6.34 -7.06
C HIS A 64 -2.49 7.03 -6.60
N ILE A 65 -1.33 6.57 -7.07
CA ILE A 65 0.01 7.11 -6.77
C ILE A 65 0.29 8.41 -7.55
#